data_AF-A0A9N7JL48-F1
#
_entry.id   AF-A0A9N7JL48-F1
#
_cell.length_a   1.000
_cell.length_b   1.000
_cell.length_c   1.000
_cell.angle_alpha   90.00
_cell.angle_beta   90.00
_cell.angle_gamma   90.00
#
_symmetry.space_group_name_H-M   'P 1'
#
loop_
_entity.id
_entity.type
_entity.pdbx_description
1 polymer ?
#
loop_
_entity_poly.entity_id
_entity_poly.type
_entity_poly.pdbx_seq_one_letter_code
_entity_poly.pdbx_strand_id
1 'polypeptide(L)'
;MIKIKNLCKLLMTTLILNLFTFSIATSAETLEVHTESVVFDDYKEISEPITAPTLYASVDGKVLIKEAIYKDLLALKPQIDLSAFTDYMGTDKNLAMNLFFDVLAEHPDIFYADNSIRCSYSTSPRDGKLRQYTLMVNYNYDNATIGKMKNELNEKVNYVMNNLIDDSYSEVKKQFIIHDYITQNCTYDSENYNKNTVPAISHTAYGALVNQVAVCDGYSKAMKLLLNKCGIECGVIISNQMAHAWNYVKIGGKYYQMDVTWDDPVPESNKLNYSYFNLSNAEMAKSHQWDQSKYPVGTSTDFDFLRKANSYNTTRVNDRIFYVDNKKLYSSNLTGGDNKTVKSDFSGSNLVGLDDNNSIYYASYVWLYPAPQPTYSVSKLSLADNSIEKVADFKGNISSLYIKDNNLNIKYSDNNVDKTKTIAIAKEEPTVKKDPKDVNGDGVVDILDLSLISTLYNKSSSDSNFNKSFDLNSDNFIDVLDMVPVSKSI
;
A
#
# COMPACT_ATOMS: atom_id res chain seq x y z
N MET A 1 9.91 69.11 -23.59
CA MET A 1 9.98 69.60 -22.20
C MET A 1 10.62 68.51 -21.35
N ILE A 2 11.60 68.86 -20.51
CA ILE A 2 12.34 68.00 -19.55
C ILE A 2 13.26 66.98 -20.28
N LYS A 3 14.49 67.27 -20.75
CA LYS A 3 15.71 67.93 -20.23
C LYS A 3 16.53 67.06 -19.23
N ILE A 4 17.82 66.90 -19.58
CA ILE A 4 19.03 66.75 -18.71
C ILE A 4 19.35 65.31 -18.26
N LYS A 5 20.59 64.78 -18.31
CA LYS A 5 21.93 65.17 -18.82
C LYS A 5 22.84 63.94 -18.58
N ASN A 6 23.79 63.73 -19.48
CA ASN A 6 25.23 63.46 -19.25
C ASN A 6 25.69 62.37 -18.26
N LEU A 7 26.85 61.73 -18.39
CA LEU A 7 27.93 61.58 -19.38
C LEU A 7 29.08 61.03 -18.52
N CYS A 8 29.78 59.99 -18.95
CA CYS A 8 31.23 59.79 -18.80
C CYS A 8 31.60 58.37 -19.29
N LYS A 9 32.21 58.23 -20.48
CA LYS A 9 33.69 58.27 -20.74
C LYS A 9 34.30 56.87 -20.52
N LEU A 10 35.14 56.29 -21.38
CA LEU A 10 35.89 56.75 -22.57
C LEU A 10 36.66 55.52 -23.17
N LEU A 11 36.74 55.42 -24.52
CA LEU A 11 37.82 54.95 -25.44
C LEU A 11 38.83 53.84 -25.02
N MET A 12 39.30 52.90 -25.86
CA MET A 12 39.98 52.98 -27.18
C MET A 12 40.06 51.56 -27.83
N THR A 13 39.64 51.31 -29.09
CA THR A 13 40.39 51.27 -30.38
C THR A 13 41.60 50.30 -30.54
N THR A 14 41.36 49.20 -31.30
CA THR A 14 42.11 48.57 -32.43
C THR A 14 43.64 48.37 -32.42
N LEU A 15 44.09 47.12 -32.69
CA LEU A 15 44.91 46.78 -33.90
C LEU A 15 45.07 45.25 -34.12
N ILE A 16 45.11 44.87 -35.40
CA ILE A 16 45.25 43.53 -36.00
C ILE A 16 46.72 43.06 -35.99
N LEU A 17 46.98 41.76 -35.76
CA LEU A 17 48.04 41.04 -36.48
C LEU A 17 47.81 39.51 -36.50
N ASN A 18 47.54 38.98 -37.69
CA ASN A 18 47.63 37.56 -38.01
C ASN A 18 49.09 37.13 -38.08
N LEU A 19 49.46 36.09 -37.34
CA LEU A 19 50.66 35.27 -37.61
C LEU A 19 50.30 33.80 -37.30
N PHE A 20 50.28 32.99 -38.35
CA PHE A 20 50.17 31.53 -38.29
C PHE A 20 51.54 30.93 -37.95
N THR A 21 51.61 30.09 -36.91
CA THR A 21 52.50 28.92 -36.85
C THR A 21 51.88 27.81 -35.98
N PHE A 22 52.08 26.57 -36.41
CA PHE A 22 51.36 25.33 -36.09
C PHE A 22 51.67 24.70 -34.71
N SER A 23 50.64 23.99 -34.16
CA SER A 23 50.64 22.84 -33.24
C SER A 23 51.22 23.03 -31.82
N ILE A 24 50.53 22.71 -30.71
CA ILE A 24 49.53 21.67 -30.44
C ILE A 24 48.40 22.32 -29.63
N ALA A 25 47.20 22.44 -30.20
CA ALA A 25 46.01 22.65 -29.39
C ALA A 25 45.58 21.28 -28.88
N THR A 26 45.91 20.95 -27.63
CA THR A 26 45.03 20.09 -26.85
C THR A 26 43.71 20.85 -26.73
N SER A 27 42.78 20.62 -27.66
CA SER A 27 41.41 21.11 -27.50
C SER A 27 40.82 20.33 -26.32
N ALA A 28 40.97 20.87 -25.12
CA ALA A 28 39.99 20.61 -24.09
C ALA A 28 38.66 21.07 -24.70
N GLU A 29 37.83 20.11 -25.10
CA GLU A 29 36.50 20.39 -25.63
C GLU A 29 35.75 21.12 -24.51
N THR A 30 35.51 22.41 -24.70
CA THR A 30 34.74 23.21 -23.75
C THR A 30 33.31 22.73 -23.81
N LEU A 31 32.92 21.91 -22.83
CA LEU A 31 31.55 21.42 -22.69
C LEU A 31 30.62 22.60 -22.37
N GLU A 32 29.42 22.59 -22.96
CA GLU A 32 28.38 23.54 -22.57
C GLU A 32 27.70 23.01 -21.31
N VAL A 33 27.66 23.81 -20.24
CA VAL A 33 27.03 23.43 -18.96
C VAL A 33 25.65 24.07 -18.88
N HIS A 34 24.64 23.25 -18.58
CA HIS A 34 23.23 23.64 -18.51
C HIS A 34 22.63 23.26 -17.15
N THR A 35 21.60 23.98 -16.72
CA THR A 35 20.81 23.69 -15.52
C THR A 35 19.33 23.84 -15.84
N GLU A 36 18.52 22.84 -15.47
CA GLU A 36 17.07 22.83 -15.68
C GLU A 36 16.34 22.43 -14.40
N SER A 37 15.09 22.86 -14.26
CA SER A 37 14.24 22.52 -13.12
C SER A 37 12.84 22.18 -13.58
N VAL A 38 12.29 21.09 -13.07
CA VAL A 38 10.91 20.69 -13.26
C VAL A 38 10.28 20.52 -11.89
N VAL A 39 9.21 21.26 -11.63
CA VAL A 39 8.29 20.94 -10.54
C VAL A 39 7.24 20.05 -11.17
N PHE A 40 7.12 18.83 -10.68
CA PHE A 40 5.93 18.05 -10.97
C PHE A 40 4.85 18.63 -10.08
N ASP A 41 3.91 19.37 -10.68
CA ASP A 41 2.61 19.48 -10.03
C ASP A 41 2.15 18.04 -9.87
N ASP A 42 1.86 17.63 -8.63
CA ASP A 42 0.94 16.52 -8.44
C ASP A 42 -0.19 16.74 -9.45
N TYR A 43 -0.60 15.68 -10.16
CA TYR A 43 -1.65 15.73 -11.19
C TYR A 43 -1.23 16.07 -12.64
N LYS A 44 -0.02 15.71 -13.12
CA LYS A 44 0.23 15.57 -14.57
C LYS A 44 0.74 14.19 -15.00
N GLU A 45 -0.19 13.40 -15.54
CA GLU A 45 -0.05 12.39 -16.59
C GLU A 45 1.34 11.77 -16.85
N ILE A 46 1.50 10.54 -16.35
CA ILE A 46 2.50 9.56 -16.84
C ILE A 46 2.24 9.37 -18.34
N SER A 47 3.28 9.47 -19.17
CA SER A 47 3.16 9.48 -20.63
C SER A 47 3.53 8.17 -21.33
N GLU A 48 3.83 7.09 -20.61
CA GLU A 48 4.03 5.77 -21.23
C GLU A 48 3.36 4.65 -20.41
N PRO A 49 2.73 3.65 -21.08
CA PRO A 49 2.13 2.51 -20.40
C PRO A 49 3.19 1.68 -19.67
N ILE A 50 2.94 1.41 -18.39
CA ILE A 50 3.79 0.53 -17.58
C ILE A 50 3.67 -0.90 -18.12
N THR A 51 4.68 -1.37 -18.85
CA THR A 51 4.83 -2.78 -19.18
C THR A 51 5.47 -3.54 -18.02
N ALA A 52 4.89 -4.69 -17.67
CA ALA A 52 5.40 -5.61 -16.64
C ALA A 52 6.89 -5.98 -16.87
N PRO A 53 7.64 -6.33 -15.80
CA PRO A 53 9.04 -6.72 -15.93
C PRO A 53 9.13 -8.00 -16.77
N THR A 54 9.80 -7.94 -17.91
CA THR A 54 10.12 -9.13 -18.71
C THR A 54 11.49 -9.65 -18.27
N LEU A 55 11.53 -10.94 -17.92
CA LEU A 55 12.73 -11.66 -17.51
C LEU A 55 13.69 -11.85 -18.71
N TYR A 56 14.93 -11.38 -18.53
CA TYR A 56 16.19 -11.71 -19.24
C TYR A 56 16.27 -11.57 -20.77
N ALA A 57 16.77 -10.41 -21.24
CA ALA A 57 17.75 -10.24 -22.32
C ALA A 57 18.20 -8.76 -22.37
N SER A 58 19.52 -8.48 -22.29
CA SER A 58 20.17 -7.15 -22.18
C SER A 58 19.51 -6.20 -21.16
N VAL A 59 20.12 -5.96 -20.01
CA VAL A 59 19.51 -5.06 -19.00
C VAL A 59 19.23 -3.70 -19.65
N ASP A 60 17.94 -3.36 -19.78
CA ASP A 60 17.49 -2.12 -20.40
C ASP A 60 18.11 -0.93 -19.63
N GLY A 61 18.69 0.03 -20.35
CA GLY A 61 19.35 1.18 -19.74
C GLY A 61 18.40 2.02 -18.89
N LYS A 62 17.09 2.04 -19.21
CA LYS A 62 16.07 2.64 -18.34
C LYS A 62 16.04 1.98 -16.97
N VAL A 63 16.10 0.65 -16.90
CA VAL A 63 16.09 -0.10 -15.63
C VAL A 63 17.33 0.24 -14.80
N LEU A 64 18.52 0.24 -15.42
CA LEU A 64 19.76 0.59 -14.72
C LEU A 64 19.76 2.03 -14.18
N ILE A 65 19.22 2.99 -14.94
CA ILE A 65 19.10 4.37 -14.48
C ILE A 65 18.13 4.46 -13.30
N LYS A 66 16.96 3.81 -13.36
CA LYS A 66 16.00 3.77 -12.25
C LYS A 66 16.59 3.14 -10.99
N GLU A 67 17.33 2.04 -11.12
CA GLU A 67 18.03 1.40 -10.00
C GLU A 67 19.07 2.34 -9.37
N ALA A 68 19.85 3.06 -10.19
CA ALA A 68 20.81 4.04 -9.71
C ALA A 68 20.13 5.19 -8.94
N ILE A 69 19.02 5.71 -9.48
CA ILE A 69 18.21 6.74 -8.82
C ILE A 69 17.66 6.23 -7.49
N TYR A 70 16.99 5.07 -7.49
CA TYR A 70 16.40 4.48 -6.29
C TYR A 70 17.44 4.24 -5.19
N LYS A 71 18.61 3.68 -5.55
CA LYS A 71 19.70 3.44 -4.61
C LYS A 71 20.20 4.72 -3.96
N ASP A 72 20.40 5.79 -4.74
CA ASP A 72 20.91 7.06 -4.21
C ASP A 72 19.86 7.83 -3.41
N LEU A 73 18.57 7.67 -3.73
CA LEU A 73 17.44 8.14 -2.92
C LEU A 73 17.38 7.42 -1.57
N LEU A 74 17.56 6.10 -1.53
CA LEU A 74 17.63 5.34 -0.28
C LEU A 74 18.78 5.81 0.63
N ALA A 75 19.89 6.24 0.01
CA ALA A 75 21.06 6.80 0.70
C ALA A 75 20.93 8.30 1.04
N LEU A 76 19.77 8.92 0.76
CA LEU A 76 19.49 10.35 1.00
C LEU A 76 20.51 11.28 0.35
N LYS A 77 21.03 10.92 -0.83
CA LYS A 77 21.97 11.79 -1.54
C LYS A 77 21.23 12.99 -2.12
N PRO A 78 21.70 14.23 -1.92
CA PRO A 78 21.11 15.41 -2.55
C PRO A 78 21.48 15.54 -4.03
N GLN A 79 22.45 14.74 -4.51
CA GLN A 79 22.90 14.70 -5.90
C GLN A 79 23.05 13.25 -6.35
N ILE A 80 22.47 12.92 -7.51
CA ILE A 80 22.54 11.61 -8.15
C ILE A 80 23.33 11.77 -9.45
N ASP A 81 24.55 11.23 -9.49
CA ASP A 81 25.40 11.26 -10.68
C ASP A 81 25.01 10.12 -11.63
N LEU A 82 24.55 10.49 -12.82
CA LEU A 82 24.11 9.59 -13.88
C LEU A 82 25.03 9.70 -15.11
N SER A 83 26.23 10.27 -14.96
CA SER A 83 27.19 10.47 -16.05
C SER A 83 27.55 9.16 -16.76
N ALA A 84 27.58 8.05 -16.03
CA ALA A 84 27.83 6.70 -16.57
C ALA A 84 26.76 6.22 -17.56
N PHE A 85 25.57 6.84 -17.58
CA PHE A 85 24.45 6.46 -18.45
C PHE A 85 24.25 7.41 -19.63
N THR A 86 25.12 8.41 -19.80
CA THR A 86 24.96 9.47 -20.82
C THR A 86 24.99 8.93 -22.25
N ASP A 87 25.73 7.86 -22.52
CA ASP A 87 25.71 7.19 -23.83
C ASP A 87 24.35 6.58 -24.17
N TYR A 88 23.64 6.03 -23.17
CA TYR A 88 22.27 5.50 -23.34
C TYR A 88 21.26 6.63 -23.49
N MET A 89 21.38 7.69 -22.68
CA MET A 89 20.51 8.87 -22.77
C MET A 89 20.70 9.63 -24.09
N GLY A 90 21.89 9.55 -24.69
CA GLY A 90 22.22 10.20 -25.96
C GLY A 90 22.07 11.71 -25.87
N THR A 91 21.04 12.25 -26.55
CA THR A 91 20.69 13.68 -26.55
C THR A 91 19.42 13.97 -25.73
N ASP A 92 18.76 12.96 -25.17
CA ASP A 92 17.54 13.13 -24.39
C ASP A 92 17.87 13.53 -22.95
N LYS A 93 17.89 14.85 -22.72
CA LYS A 93 18.11 15.46 -21.41
C LYS A 93 16.96 15.27 -20.42
N ASN A 94 15.76 14.88 -20.88
CA ASN A 94 14.60 14.76 -20.00
C ASN A 94 14.42 13.33 -19.48
N LEU A 95 15.02 12.33 -20.14
CA LEU A 95 14.86 10.92 -19.81
C LEU A 95 15.09 10.64 -18.31
N ALA A 96 16.21 11.09 -17.75
CA ALA A 96 16.53 10.84 -16.35
C ALA A 96 15.57 11.54 -15.37
N MET A 97 15.04 12.73 -15.71
CA MET A 97 14.03 13.39 -14.88
C MET A 97 12.70 12.64 -14.91
N ASN A 98 12.28 12.13 -16.08
CA ASN A 98 11.08 11.32 -16.18
C ASN A 98 11.23 10.00 -15.40
N LEU A 99 12.37 9.32 -15.55
CA LEU A 99 12.67 8.10 -14.81
C LEU A 99 12.75 8.32 -13.28
N PHE A 100 13.11 9.52 -12.83
CA PHE A 100 13.04 9.88 -11.41
C PHE A 100 11.59 9.84 -10.89
N PHE A 101 10.64 10.40 -11.64
CA PHE A 101 9.22 10.33 -11.27
C PHE A 101 8.65 8.92 -11.37
N ASP A 102 9.11 8.13 -12.35
CA ASP A 102 8.78 6.70 -12.42
C ASP A 102 9.25 5.97 -11.17
N VAL A 103 10.47 6.26 -10.67
CA VAL A 103 10.97 5.68 -9.41
C VAL A 103 10.08 6.06 -8.23
N LEU A 104 9.68 7.32 -8.09
CA LEU A 104 8.77 7.72 -7.00
C LEU A 104 7.40 7.03 -7.10
N ALA A 105 6.87 6.86 -8.32
CA ALA A 105 5.61 6.15 -8.56
C ALA A 105 5.73 4.63 -8.34
N GLU A 106 6.89 4.05 -8.63
CA GLU A 106 7.21 2.62 -8.45
C GLU A 106 7.49 2.27 -6.98
N HIS A 107 8.05 3.22 -6.22
CA HIS A 107 8.53 3.03 -4.85
C HIS A 107 7.85 3.98 -3.84
N PRO A 108 6.61 3.68 -3.39
CA PRO A 108 5.94 4.47 -2.36
C PRO A 108 6.66 4.56 -1.00
N ASP A 109 7.69 3.74 -0.79
CA ASP A 109 8.61 3.80 0.34
C ASP A 109 9.55 5.03 0.30
N ILE A 110 9.65 5.72 -0.84
CA ILE A 110 10.38 6.99 -1.01
C ILE A 110 9.43 8.19 -0.87
N PHE A 111 8.63 8.22 0.20
CA PHE A 111 7.65 9.28 0.47
C PHE A 111 8.26 10.62 0.91
N TYR A 112 9.57 10.66 1.13
CA TYR A 112 10.30 11.80 1.69
C TYR A 112 11.05 12.64 0.64
N ALA A 113 11.11 12.16 -0.61
CA ALA A 113 11.60 12.98 -1.72
C ALA A 113 10.51 13.98 -2.13
N ASP A 114 10.94 15.19 -2.48
CA ASP A 114 10.06 16.20 -3.04
C ASP A 114 9.64 15.82 -4.48
N ASN A 115 8.46 16.28 -4.90
CA ASN A 115 7.97 16.12 -6.27
C ASN A 115 8.56 17.18 -7.23
N SER A 116 9.66 17.83 -6.83
CA SER A 116 10.46 18.68 -7.70
C SER A 116 11.87 18.13 -7.89
N ILE A 117 12.37 18.22 -9.12
CA ILE A 117 13.72 17.80 -9.46
C ILE A 117 14.41 18.85 -10.32
N ARG A 118 15.72 19.01 -10.11
CA ARG A 118 16.58 19.79 -11.01
C ARG A 118 17.63 18.88 -11.61
N CYS A 119 18.14 19.25 -12.78
CA CYS A 119 19.30 18.59 -13.33
C CYS A 119 20.38 19.61 -13.71
N SER A 120 21.62 19.16 -13.66
CA SER A 120 22.76 19.83 -14.30
C SER A 120 23.41 18.85 -15.24
N TYR A 121 23.68 19.29 -16.46
CA TYR A 121 24.29 18.43 -17.48
C TYR A 121 25.23 19.20 -18.37
N SER A 122 26.07 18.45 -19.09
CA SER A 122 26.94 19.00 -20.11
C SER A 122 26.86 18.25 -21.42
N THR A 123 27.02 18.97 -22.54
CA THR A 123 26.90 18.41 -23.89
C THR A 123 28.20 18.59 -24.69
N SER A 124 28.46 17.68 -25.63
CA SER A 124 29.50 17.88 -26.65
C SER A 124 29.00 18.86 -27.72
N PRO A 125 29.77 19.92 -28.05
CA PRO A 125 29.43 20.82 -29.15
C PRO A 125 29.39 20.15 -30.53
N ARG A 126 29.96 18.95 -30.68
CA ARG A 126 30.08 18.26 -31.97
C ARG A 126 28.83 17.46 -32.34
N ASP A 127 28.26 16.74 -31.38
CA ASP A 127 27.15 15.81 -31.61
C ASP A 127 25.94 16.08 -30.70
N GLY A 128 26.02 17.05 -29.80
CA GLY A 128 24.96 17.40 -28.85
C GLY A 128 24.75 16.36 -27.74
N LYS A 129 25.55 15.28 -27.70
CA LYS A 129 25.37 14.20 -26.73
C LYS A 129 25.77 14.65 -25.33
N LEU A 130 25.06 14.11 -24.34
CA LEU A 130 25.35 14.28 -22.93
C LEU A 130 26.73 13.70 -22.59
N ARG A 131 27.46 14.35 -21.67
CA ARG A 131 28.78 13.91 -21.18
C ARG A 131 28.83 13.81 -19.65
N GLN A 132 28.17 14.73 -18.98
CA GLN A 132 27.92 14.67 -17.54
C GLN A 132 26.45 14.94 -17.30
N TYR A 133 25.88 14.27 -16.30
CA TYR A 133 24.48 14.45 -15.95
C TYR A 133 24.26 14.15 -14.46
N THR A 134 23.73 15.12 -13.74
CA THR A 134 23.45 15.02 -12.30
C THR A 134 22.03 15.48 -12.01
N LEU A 135 21.26 14.66 -11.29
CA LEU A 135 19.99 15.09 -10.69
C LEU A 135 20.25 15.72 -9.32
N MET A 136 19.57 16.82 -9.01
CA MET A 136 19.62 17.50 -7.72
C MET A 136 18.26 17.31 -7.04
N VAL A 137 18.27 16.54 -5.95
CA VAL A 137 17.07 16.09 -5.23
C VAL A 137 16.83 16.98 -4.01
N ASN A 138 15.58 17.39 -3.82
CA ASN A 138 15.13 17.99 -2.57
C ASN A 138 14.41 16.93 -1.73
N TYR A 139 14.59 17.02 -0.41
CA TYR A 139 13.89 16.17 0.55
C TYR A 139 12.99 17.03 1.43
N ASN A 140 11.81 16.50 1.75
CA ASN A 140 10.77 17.22 2.51
C ASN A 140 11.12 17.37 4.00
N TYR A 141 12.11 16.62 4.48
CA TYR A 141 12.53 16.57 5.88
C TYR A 141 14.06 16.48 5.97
N ASP A 142 14.62 16.74 7.16
CA ASP A 142 16.04 16.50 7.42
C ASP A 142 16.36 14.99 7.51
N ASN A 143 17.63 14.62 7.30
CA ASN A 143 18.05 13.21 7.25
C ASN A 143 17.73 12.42 8.53
N ALA A 144 17.75 13.04 9.71
CA ALA A 144 17.46 12.33 10.96
C ALA A 144 15.96 12.01 11.06
N THR A 145 15.11 12.98 10.71
CA THR A 145 13.66 12.79 10.61
C THR A 145 13.31 11.71 9.59
N ILE A 146 13.92 11.74 8.39
CA ILE A 146 13.70 10.72 7.35
C ILE A 146 14.12 9.35 7.85
N GLY A 147 15.28 9.23 8.51
CA GLY A 147 15.76 7.97 9.07
C GLY A 147 14.75 7.35 10.04
N LYS A 148 14.16 8.17 10.93
CA LYS A 148 13.11 7.74 11.85
C LYS A 148 11.86 7.28 11.11
N MET A 149 11.34 8.11 10.19
CA MET A 149 10.10 7.79 9.47
C MET A 149 10.25 6.53 8.58
N LYS A 150 11.43 6.31 7.99
CA LYS A 150 11.75 5.08 7.25
C LYS A 150 11.67 3.85 8.16
N ASN A 151 12.22 3.94 9.37
CA ASN A 151 12.16 2.84 10.33
C ASN A 151 10.71 2.56 10.76
N GLU A 152 9.92 3.59 11.09
CA GLU A 152 8.51 3.42 11.47
C GLU A 152 7.67 2.79 10.34
N LEU A 153 7.90 3.19 9.08
CA LEU A 153 7.25 2.55 7.94
C LEU A 153 7.68 1.09 7.78
N ASN A 154 8.99 0.81 7.88
CA ASN A 154 9.52 -0.55 7.76
C ASN A 154 8.99 -1.47 8.87
N GLU A 155 8.92 -1.00 10.12
CA GLU A 155 8.32 -1.72 11.24
C GLU A 155 6.86 -2.07 10.96
N LYS A 156 6.10 -1.10 10.41
CA LYS A 156 4.70 -1.31 10.06
C LYS A 156 4.52 -2.31 8.92
N VAL A 157 5.34 -2.21 7.87
CA VAL A 157 5.34 -3.16 6.75
C VAL A 157 5.73 -4.56 7.25
N ASN A 158 6.79 -4.68 8.03
CA ASN A 158 7.24 -5.94 8.61
C ASN A 158 6.19 -6.56 9.54
N TYR A 159 5.48 -5.74 10.33
CA TYR A 159 4.36 -6.22 11.13
C TYR A 159 3.31 -6.90 10.26
N VAL A 160 2.87 -6.26 9.18
CA VAL A 160 1.88 -6.83 8.25
C VAL A 160 2.42 -8.11 7.61
N MET A 161 3.64 -8.07 7.08
CA MET A 161 4.24 -9.21 6.39
C MET A 161 4.45 -10.42 7.31
N ASN A 162 4.91 -10.21 8.54
CA ASN A 162 5.27 -11.31 9.44
C ASN A 162 4.08 -11.85 10.24
N ASN A 163 3.08 -11.02 10.55
CA ASN A 163 1.97 -11.43 11.43
C ASN A 163 0.70 -11.78 10.66
N LEU A 164 0.49 -11.20 9.47
CA LEU A 164 -0.77 -11.35 8.73
C LEU A 164 -0.60 -12.15 7.43
N ILE A 165 0.61 -12.18 6.86
CA ILE A 165 0.88 -12.83 5.57
C ILE A 165 1.71 -14.10 5.78
N ASP A 166 1.32 -15.15 5.07
CA ASP A 166 2.09 -16.38 4.93
C ASP A 166 2.41 -16.57 3.45
N ASP A 167 3.64 -16.96 3.12
CA ASP A 167 4.07 -17.13 1.74
C ASP A 167 3.25 -18.17 0.97
N SER A 168 2.73 -19.19 1.66
CA SER A 168 1.87 -20.23 1.11
C SER A 168 0.47 -19.74 0.75
N TYR A 169 0.06 -18.55 1.20
CA TYR A 169 -1.25 -17.99 0.86
C TYR A 169 -1.33 -17.67 -0.63
N SER A 170 -2.49 -17.97 -1.22
CA SER A 170 -2.83 -17.52 -2.57
C SER A 170 -2.80 -15.99 -2.67
N GLU A 171 -2.51 -15.45 -3.86
CA GLU A 171 -2.51 -14.00 -4.12
C GLU A 171 -3.79 -13.31 -3.66
N VAL A 172 -4.96 -13.89 -3.98
CA VAL A 172 -6.27 -13.34 -3.58
C VAL A 172 -6.44 -13.27 -2.06
N LYS A 173 -5.94 -14.27 -1.31
CA LYS A 173 -5.99 -14.27 0.15
C LYS A 173 -5.12 -13.15 0.72
N LYS A 174 -3.87 -13.02 0.23
CA LYS A 174 -2.98 -11.92 0.64
C LYS A 174 -3.62 -10.57 0.36
N GLN A 175 -4.30 -10.42 -0.78
CA GLN A 175 -5.01 -9.20 -1.14
C GLN A 175 -6.15 -8.87 -0.18
N PHE A 176 -7.03 -9.82 0.16
CA PHE A 176 -8.10 -9.58 1.13
C PHE A 176 -7.55 -9.18 2.50
N ILE A 177 -6.49 -9.84 2.98
CA ILE A 177 -5.87 -9.52 4.26
C ILE A 177 -5.32 -8.09 4.27
N ILE A 178 -4.60 -7.70 3.22
CA ILE A 178 -4.00 -6.36 3.10
C ILE A 178 -5.09 -5.28 2.93
N HIS A 179 -6.10 -5.54 2.11
CA HIS A 179 -7.25 -4.66 1.92
C HIS A 179 -7.97 -4.38 3.25
N ASP A 180 -8.33 -5.45 3.95
CA ASP A 180 -9.04 -5.36 5.23
C ASP A 180 -8.19 -4.66 6.28
N TYR A 181 -6.88 -4.96 6.32
CA TYR A 181 -5.95 -4.27 7.21
C TYR A 181 -5.96 -2.75 6.99
N ILE A 182 -5.86 -2.29 5.74
CA ILE A 182 -5.84 -0.85 5.43
C ILE A 182 -7.18 -0.21 5.81
N THR A 183 -8.30 -0.76 5.37
CA THR A 183 -9.66 -0.22 5.63
C THR A 183 -10.06 -0.24 7.10
N GLN A 184 -9.40 -1.03 7.95
CA GLN A 184 -9.67 -1.08 9.39
C GLN A 184 -8.68 -0.27 10.24
N ASN A 185 -7.56 0.17 9.65
CA ASN A 185 -6.49 0.86 10.38
C ASN A 185 -6.17 2.25 9.83
N CYS A 186 -6.77 2.68 8.73
CA CYS A 186 -6.64 4.02 8.20
C CYS A 186 -7.99 4.75 8.26
N THR A 187 -7.94 6.07 8.46
CA THR A 187 -9.09 6.98 8.45
C THR A 187 -8.94 7.94 7.29
N TYR A 188 -10.03 8.26 6.60
CA TYR A 188 -9.97 9.21 5.50
C TYR A 188 -9.82 10.63 6.07
N ASP A 189 -8.90 11.41 5.53
CA ASP A 189 -8.62 12.79 5.97
C ASP A 189 -9.70 13.78 5.49
N SER A 190 -10.96 13.48 5.80
CA SER A 190 -12.15 14.23 5.37
C SER A 190 -12.12 15.66 5.90
N GLU A 191 -11.59 15.88 7.11
CA GLU A 191 -11.54 17.23 7.70
C GLU A 191 -10.63 18.15 6.91
N ASN A 192 -9.40 17.73 6.59
CA ASN A 192 -8.50 18.56 5.79
C ASN A 192 -8.92 18.58 4.32
N TYR A 193 -9.45 17.47 3.78
CA TYR A 193 -9.97 17.41 2.43
C TYR A 193 -11.07 18.45 2.19
N ASN A 194 -12.07 18.50 3.08
CA ASN A 194 -13.16 19.46 2.97
C ASN A 194 -12.71 20.93 3.15
N LYS A 195 -11.58 21.15 3.81
CA LYS A 195 -10.97 22.48 4.01
C LYS A 195 -9.96 22.85 2.92
N ASN A 196 -9.64 21.94 1.99
CA ASN A 196 -8.53 22.06 1.04
C ASN A 196 -7.17 22.31 1.73
N THR A 197 -6.92 21.61 2.85
CA THR A 197 -5.69 21.73 3.66
C THR A 197 -5.02 20.38 3.89
N VAL A 198 -5.24 19.40 3.01
CA VAL A 198 -4.67 18.05 3.13
C VAL A 198 -3.14 18.18 3.19
N PRO A 199 -2.49 17.71 4.27
CA PRO A 199 -1.05 17.77 4.36
C PRO A 199 -0.42 16.76 3.39
N ALA A 200 0.74 17.09 2.83
CA ALA A 200 1.47 16.22 1.91
C ALA A 200 1.66 14.78 2.45
N ILE A 201 1.79 14.61 3.77
CA ILE A 201 1.95 13.28 4.36
C ILE A 201 0.69 12.40 4.22
N SER A 202 -0.52 12.96 4.16
CA SER A 202 -1.78 12.23 3.94
C SER A 202 -1.86 11.65 2.51
N HIS A 203 -1.00 12.12 1.60
CA HIS A 203 -0.84 11.62 0.23
C HIS A 203 0.21 10.49 0.11
N THR A 204 0.62 9.87 1.23
CA THR A 204 1.72 8.89 1.24
C THR A 204 1.32 7.56 1.87
N ALA A 205 2.05 6.50 1.53
CA ALA A 205 1.92 5.21 2.22
C ALA A 205 2.23 5.33 3.73
N TYR A 206 3.13 6.25 4.11
CA TYR A 206 3.42 6.56 5.51
C TYR A 206 2.19 7.16 6.22
N GLY A 207 1.48 8.09 5.57
CA GLY A 207 0.23 8.64 6.06
C GLY A 207 -0.80 7.55 6.37
N ALA A 208 -1.01 6.64 5.42
CA ALA A 208 -1.99 5.57 5.56
C ALA A 208 -1.58 4.48 6.59
N LEU A 209 -0.31 4.05 6.59
CA LEU A 209 0.13 2.90 7.40
C LEU A 209 0.61 3.29 8.81
N VAL A 210 1.31 4.42 8.93
CA VAL A 210 1.93 4.86 10.19
C VAL A 210 1.06 5.89 10.88
N ASN A 211 0.70 6.98 10.20
CA ASN A 211 -0.17 8.01 10.79
C ASN A 211 -1.63 7.57 10.87
N GLN A 212 -2.02 6.52 10.13
CA GLN A 212 -3.39 5.99 10.09
C GLN A 212 -4.42 7.01 9.61
N VAL A 213 -3.98 8.02 8.86
CA VAL A 213 -4.82 9.06 8.26
C VAL A 213 -4.29 9.41 6.88
N ALA A 214 -5.12 9.29 5.86
CA ALA A 214 -4.73 9.53 4.47
C ALA A 214 -5.90 9.94 3.58
N VAL A 215 -5.60 10.39 2.36
CA VAL A 215 -6.57 10.50 1.26
C VAL A 215 -6.30 9.43 0.20
N CYS A 216 -7.05 9.46 -0.90
CA CYS A 216 -7.12 8.36 -1.86
C CYS A 216 -5.77 7.86 -2.42
N ASP A 217 -4.84 8.76 -2.70
CA ASP A 217 -3.51 8.35 -3.18
C ASP A 217 -2.63 7.78 -2.06
N GLY A 218 -2.78 8.22 -0.82
CA GLY A 218 -2.14 7.59 0.35
C GLY A 218 -2.62 6.14 0.57
N TYR A 219 -3.94 5.91 0.48
CA TYR A 219 -4.53 4.56 0.54
C TYR A 219 -4.00 3.66 -0.59
N SER A 220 -4.05 4.14 -1.82
CA SER A 220 -3.60 3.34 -2.98
C SER A 220 -2.09 3.11 -3.02
N LYS A 221 -1.27 4.05 -2.53
CA LYS A 221 0.18 3.87 -2.32
C LYS A 221 0.49 2.83 -1.25
N ALA A 222 -0.26 2.80 -0.14
CA ALA A 222 -0.12 1.76 0.89
C ALA A 222 -0.47 0.37 0.35
N MET A 223 -1.58 0.26 -0.39
CA MET A 223 -1.99 -0.99 -1.02
C MET A 223 -0.93 -1.50 -2.01
N LYS A 224 -0.42 -0.60 -2.87
CA LYS A 224 0.68 -0.90 -3.80
C LYS A 224 1.91 -1.40 -3.04
N LEU A 225 2.34 -0.69 -1.99
CA LEU A 225 3.53 -1.03 -1.23
C LEU A 225 3.43 -2.45 -0.64
N LEU A 226 2.33 -2.76 0.04
CA LEU A 226 2.15 -4.06 0.70
C LEU A 226 1.97 -5.20 -0.31
N LEU A 227 1.15 -5.04 -1.36
CA LEU A 227 0.98 -6.08 -2.38
C LEU A 227 2.27 -6.38 -3.15
N ASN A 228 3.02 -5.34 -3.54
CA ASN A 228 4.28 -5.53 -4.25
C ASN A 228 5.33 -6.23 -3.37
N LYS A 229 5.31 -6.05 -2.04
CA LYS A 229 6.17 -6.83 -1.12
C LYS A 229 5.79 -8.30 -1.09
N CYS A 230 4.54 -8.65 -1.35
CA CYS A 230 4.10 -10.03 -1.53
C CYS A 230 4.37 -10.61 -2.93
N GLY A 231 5.04 -9.86 -3.82
CA GLY A 231 5.26 -10.25 -5.22
C GLY A 231 4.02 -10.13 -6.11
N ILE A 232 2.95 -9.47 -5.64
CA ILE A 232 1.71 -9.28 -6.39
C ILE A 232 1.80 -7.93 -7.12
N GLU A 233 1.72 -7.97 -8.45
CA GLU A 233 1.80 -6.76 -9.28
C GLU A 233 0.62 -5.82 -9.00
N CYS A 234 0.91 -4.67 -8.40
CA CYS A 234 -0.04 -3.62 -8.09
C CYS A 234 0.52 -2.24 -8.49
N GLY A 235 -0.33 -1.41 -9.09
CA GLY A 235 -0.03 -0.03 -9.46
C GLY A 235 -1.10 0.94 -9.00
N VAL A 236 -0.79 2.23 -9.08
CA VAL A 236 -1.73 3.32 -8.78
C VAL A 236 -2.24 3.89 -10.09
N ILE A 237 -3.56 4.05 -10.19
CA ILE A 237 -4.23 4.78 -11.26
C ILE A 237 -4.54 6.16 -10.75
N ILE A 238 -4.18 7.18 -11.54
CA ILE A 238 -4.47 8.58 -11.24
C ILE A 238 -5.50 9.09 -12.25
N SER A 239 -6.55 9.72 -11.73
CA SER A 239 -7.52 10.47 -12.52
C SER A 239 -7.50 11.94 -12.12
N ASN A 240 -6.88 12.75 -12.98
CA ASN A 240 -6.89 14.21 -12.84
C ASN A 240 -8.31 14.79 -12.94
N GLN A 241 -9.15 14.21 -13.80
CA GLN A 241 -10.53 14.65 -14.00
C GLN A 241 -11.37 14.47 -12.73
N MET A 242 -11.11 13.41 -11.97
CA MET A 242 -11.80 13.13 -10.71
C MET A 242 -11.08 13.70 -9.49
N ALA A 243 -9.84 14.17 -9.64
CA ALA A 243 -8.91 14.39 -8.52
C ALA A 243 -8.87 13.17 -7.58
N HIS A 244 -8.75 11.97 -8.15
CA HIS A 244 -8.86 10.70 -7.42
C HIS A 244 -7.78 9.70 -7.83
N ALA A 245 -7.46 8.77 -6.94
CA ALA A 245 -6.48 7.71 -7.17
C ALA A 245 -6.93 6.39 -6.55
N TRP A 246 -6.69 5.29 -7.27
CA TRP A 246 -7.01 3.92 -6.83
C TRP A 246 -5.97 2.95 -7.41
N ASN A 247 -6.20 1.64 -7.37
CA ASN A 247 -5.25 0.64 -7.83
C ASN A 247 -5.72 -0.17 -9.04
N TYR A 248 -4.77 -0.59 -9.89
CA TYR A 248 -4.90 -1.85 -10.61
C TYR A 248 -4.08 -2.93 -9.91
N VAL A 249 -4.52 -4.18 -10.01
CA VAL A 249 -3.87 -5.34 -9.40
C VAL A 249 -3.97 -6.56 -10.30
N LYS A 250 -2.93 -7.40 -10.31
CA LYS A 250 -2.90 -8.65 -11.07
C LYS A 250 -3.07 -9.84 -10.13
N ILE A 251 -4.15 -10.60 -10.33
CA ILE A 251 -4.45 -11.80 -9.55
C ILE A 251 -4.69 -12.97 -10.51
N GLY A 252 -3.97 -14.07 -10.33
CA GLY A 252 -4.06 -15.24 -11.21
C GLY A 252 -3.77 -14.92 -12.68
N GLY A 253 -2.86 -13.97 -12.93
CA GLY A 253 -2.49 -13.51 -14.27
C GLY A 253 -3.49 -12.57 -14.95
N LYS A 254 -4.59 -12.19 -14.28
CA LYS A 254 -5.61 -11.28 -14.81
C LYS A 254 -5.56 -9.94 -14.08
N TYR A 255 -5.76 -8.85 -14.80
CA TYR A 255 -5.83 -7.51 -14.21
C TYR A 255 -7.24 -7.18 -13.72
N TYR A 256 -7.30 -6.50 -12.59
CA TYR A 256 -8.50 -5.98 -11.96
C TYR A 256 -8.27 -4.55 -11.48
N GLN A 257 -9.37 -3.82 -11.32
CA GLN A 257 -9.42 -2.50 -10.70
C GLN A 257 -9.81 -2.66 -9.24
N MET A 258 -9.21 -1.87 -8.35
CA MET A 258 -9.57 -1.87 -6.94
C MET A 258 -9.46 -0.48 -6.32
N ASP A 259 -10.52 -0.04 -5.63
CA ASP A 259 -10.53 1.22 -4.88
C ASP A 259 -10.75 0.98 -3.39
N VAL A 260 -9.64 0.91 -2.66
CA VAL A 260 -9.62 0.69 -1.21
C VAL A 260 -10.24 1.86 -0.45
N THR A 261 -10.19 3.07 -1.01
CA THR A 261 -10.75 4.27 -0.38
C THR A 261 -12.27 4.28 -0.46
N TRP A 262 -12.85 3.92 -1.61
CA TRP A 262 -14.31 3.83 -1.75
C TRP A 262 -14.90 2.57 -1.10
N ASP A 263 -14.05 1.60 -0.76
CA ASP A 263 -14.39 0.47 0.11
C ASP A 263 -14.23 0.79 1.61
N ASP A 264 -13.70 1.95 2.01
CA ASP A 264 -13.67 2.41 3.40
C ASP A 264 -14.87 3.34 3.71
N PRO A 265 -15.87 2.93 4.50
CA PRO A 265 -17.08 3.72 4.72
C PRO A 265 -16.81 4.95 5.59
N VAL A 266 -17.15 6.15 5.10
CA VAL A 266 -17.11 7.42 5.85
C VAL A 266 -18.51 7.81 6.35
N PRO A 267 -18.73 8.19 7.63
CA PRO A 267 -17.72 8.23 8.70
C PRO A 267 -17.26 6.83 9.08
N GLU A 268 -15.98 6.74 9.44
CA GLU A 268 -15.25 5.50 9.64
C GLU A 268 -16.02 4.57 10.55
N SER A 269 -16.17 3.36 10.05
CA SER A 269 -16.86 2.31 10.77
C SER A 269 -16.07 1.02 10.78
N ASN A 270 -14.83 0.89 10.31
CA ASN A 270 -14.10 -0.40 10.28
C ASN A 270 -14.90 -1.57 9.67
N LYS A 271 -15.97 -1.25 8.92
CA LYS A 271 -16.87 -2.23 8.35
C LYS A 271 -16.29 -2.62 7.02
N LEU A 272 -16.04 -3.92 6.87
CA LEU A 272 -15.56 -4.47 5.62
C LEU A 272 -16.61 -4.28 4.52
N ASN A 273 -16.16 -3.68 3.43
CA ASN A 273 -16.92 -3.49 2.21
C ASN A 273 -16.01 -3.88 1.05
N TYR A 274 -16.61 -4.43 0.01
CA TYR A 274 -15.92 -4.96 -1.15
C TYR A 274 -16.59 -4.51 -2.44
N SER A 275 -17.27 -3.36 -2.43
CA SER A 275 -17.99 -2.78 -3.58
C SER A 275 -17.06 -2.27 -4.66
N TYR A 276 -15.80 -2.02 -4.33
CA TYR A 276 -14.74 -1.61 -5.24
C TYR A 276 -13.56 -2.59 -5.28
N PHE A 277 -13.70 -3.79 -4.71
CA PHE A 277 -12.72 -4.87 -4.76
C PHE A 277 -12.76 -5.67 -6.09
N ASN A 278 -11.63 -5.71 -6.81
CA ASN A 278 -11.39 -6.49 -8.03
C ASN A 278 -12.45 -6.38 -9.15
N LEU A 279 -12.78 -5.16 -9.57
CA LEU A 279 -13.68 -4.89 -10.71
C LEU A 279 -12.97 -5.12 -12.05
N SER A 280 -13.74 -5.44 -13.08
CA SER A 280 -13.32 -5.17 -14.46
C SER A 280 -13.27 -3.66 -14.73
N ASN A 281 -12.54 -3.24 -15.77
CA ASN A 281 -12.57 -1.86 -16.27
C ASN A 281 -14.01 -1.42 -16.59
N ALA A 282 -14.84 -2.32 -17.15
CA ALA A 282 -16.22 -1.99 -17.50
C ALA A 282 -17.11 -1.73 -16.27
N GLU A 283 -16.87 -2.44 -15.16
CA GLU A 283 -17.57 -2.18 -13.91
C GLU A 283 -17.05 -0.90 -13.24
N MET A 284 -15.73 -0.71 -13.20
CA MET A 284 -15.11 0.47 -12.59
C MET A 284 -15.52 1.76 -13.33
N ALA A 285 -15.62 1.70 -14.66
CA ALA A 285 -16.01 2.82 -15.52
C ALA A 285 -17.46 3.31 -15.30
N LYS A 286 -18.30 2.58 -14.55
CA LYS A 286 -19.65 3.03 -14.19
C LYS A 286 -19.63 4.20 -13.21
N SER A 287 -18.56 4.35 -12.43
CA SER A 287 -18.40 5.43 -11.44
C SER A 287 -17.05 6.16 -11.53
N HIS A 288 -16.06 5.57 -12.21
CA HIS A 288 -14.73 6.15 -12.37
C HIS A 288 -14.42 6.52 -13.82
N GLN A 289 -13.61 7.56 -14.01
CA GLN A 289 -13.15 8.04 -15.30
C GLN A 289 -11.62 8.15 -15.25
N TRP A 290 -10.93 7.51 -16.20
CA TRP A 290 -9.47 7.59 -16.35
C TRP A 290 -9.07 7.32 -17.80
N ASP A 291 -7.85 7.70 -18.16
CA ASP A 291 -7.25 7.32 -19.44
C ASP A 291 -6.86 5.84 -19.41
N GLN A 292 -7.71 4.99 -19.97
CA GLN A 292 -7.49 3.55 -19.99
C GLN A 292 -6.28 3.13 -20.83
N SER A 293 -5.79 3.98 -21.75
CA SER A 293 -4.64 3.65 -22.60
C SER A 293 -3.31 3.57 -21.84
N LYS A 294 -3.26 4.14 -20.64
CA LYS A 294 -2.06 4.24 -19.80
C LYS A 294 -1.85 3.07 -18.85
N TYR A 295 -2.86 2.22 -18.67
CA TYR A 295 -2.85 1.18 -17.64
C TYR A 295 -3.25 -0.19 -18.20
N PRO A 296 -2.87 -1.29 -17.52
CA PRO A 296 -3.31 -2.62 -17.91
C PRO A 296 -4.85 -2.74 -17.98
N VAL A 297 -5.34 -3.46 -19.00
CA VAL A 297 -6.78 -3.65 -19.21
C VAL A 297 -7.26 -4.87 -18.43
N GLY A 298 -8.19 -4.65 -17.50
CA GLY A 298 -8.88 -5.73 -16.77
C GLY A 298 -10.27 -5.99 -17.33
N THR A 299 -10.50 -7.15 -17.95
CA THR A 299 -11.84 -7.53 -18.50
C THR A 299 -12.51 -8.65 -17.72
N SER A 300 -11.84 -9.21 -16.72
CA SER A 300 -12.33 -10.36 -15.95
C SER A 300 -13.41 -9.94 -14.97
N THR A 301 -14.45 -10.77 -14.81
CA THR A 301 -15.57 -10.56 -13.88
C THR A 301 -15.62 -11.63 -12.79
N ASP A 302 -14.50 -12.32 -12.54
CA ASP A 302 -14.41 -13.43 -11.58
C ASP A 302 -14.91 -13.05 -10.16
N PHE A 303 -14.86 -11.76 -9.80
CA PHE A 303 -15.27 -11.22 -8.50
C PHE A 303 -16.66 -10.57 -8.48
N ASP A 304 -17.48 -10.72 -9.53
CA ASP A 304 -18.83 -10.14 -9.62
C ASP A 304 -19.76 -10.55 -8.46
N PHE A 305 -19.45 -11.69 -7.81
CA PHE A 305 -20.24 -12.25 -6.73
C PHE A 305 -20.27 -11.33 -5.51
N LEU A 306 -19.20 -10.54 -5.30
CA LEU A 306 -19.12 -9.53 -4.25
C LEU A 306 -20.09 -8.35 -4.50
N ARG A 307 -20.72 -8.27 -5.69
CA ARG A 307 -21.77 -7.28 -6.02
C ARG A 307 -23.19 -7.84 -5.99
N LYS A 308 -23.36 -9.15 -5.75
CA LYS A 308 -24.70 -9.79 -5.74
C LYS A 308 -25.51 -9.41 -4.51
N ALA A 309 -24.85 -9.11 -3.40
CA ALA A 309 -25.47 -8.65 -2.18
C ALA A 309 -25.16 -7.17 -1.93
N ASN A 310 -26.07 -6.50 -1.23
CA ASN A 310 -25.80 -5.17 -0.70
C ASN A 310 -24.56 -5.24 0.22
N SER A 311 -23.64 -4.27 0.10
CA SER A 311 -22.41 -4.20 0.91
C SER A 311 -22.68 -4.27 2.41
N TYR A 312 -23.81 -3.73 2.87
CA TYR A 312 -24.18 -3.79 4.28
C TYR A 312 -24.44 -5.21 4.79
N ASN A 313 -24.73 -6.13 3.87
CA ASN A 313 -25.11 -7.50 4.13
C ASN A 313 -24.02 -8.49 3.72
N THR A 314 -22.77 -8.02 3.57
CA THR A 314 -21.60 -8.84 3.26
C THR A 314 -20.56 -8.66 4.36
N THR A 315 -19.85 -9.73 4.71
CA THR A 315 -18.69 -9.67 5.61
C THR A 315 -17.73 -10.83 5.30
N ARG A 316 -16.53 -10.78 5.88
CA ARG A 316 -15.57 -11.87 5.82
C ARG A 316 -15.37 -12.43 7.23
N VAL A 317 -15.31 -13.75 7.32
CA VAL A 317 -14.82 -14.46 8.51
C VAL A 317 -13.84 -15.52 8.03
N ASN A 318 -12.59 -15.43 8.49
CA ASN A 318 -11.48 -16.23 8.02
C ASN A 318 -11.38 -16.16 6.49
N ASP A 319 -11.16 -17.29 5.82
CA ASP A 319 -11.02 -17.35 4.35
C ASP A 319 -12.37 -17.49 3.62
N ARG A 320 -13.46 -16.99 4.21
CA ARG A 320 -14.81 -17.12 3.65
C ARG A 320 -15.57 -15.81 3.65
N ILE A 321 -16.26 -15.57 2.54
CA ILE A 321 -17.19 -14.46 2.38
C ILE A 321 -18.58 -14.93 2.78
N PHE A 322 -19.27 -14.13 3.58
CA PHE A 322 -20.64 -14.36 4.00
C PHE A 322 -21.52 -13.23 3.51
N TYR A 323 -22.66 -13.57 2.94
CA TYR A 323 -23.59 -12.56 2.42
C TYR A 323 -25.05 -12.99 2.55
N VAL A 324 -25.94 -12.02 2.71
CA VAL A 324 -27.39 -12.24 2.75
C VAL A 324 -28.00 -11.99 1.39
N ASP A 325 -28.70 -13.00 0.86
CA ASP A 325 -29.54 -12.88 -0.32
C ASP A 325 -30.81 -13.71 -0.16
N ASN A 326 -31.94 -13.21 -0.64
CA ASN A 326 -33.23 -13.93 -0.66
C ASN A 326 -33.60 -14.62 0.68
N LYS A 327 -33.43 -13.90 1.80
CA LYS A 327 -33.66 -14.39 3.18
C LYS A 327 -32.83 -15.62 3.56
N LYS A 328 -31.62 -15.74 3.01
CA LYS A 328 -30.66 -16.79 3.35
C LYS A 328 -29.29 -16.17 3.59
N LEU A 329 -28.57 -16.73 4.54
CA LEU A 329 -27.14 -16.47 4.71
C LEU A 329 -26.36 -17.49 3.88
N TYR A 330 -25.58 -16.99 2.93
CA TYR A 330 -24.67 -17.78 2.11
C TYR A 330 -23.23 -17.63 2.58
N SER A 331 -22.41 -18.60 2.20
CA SER A 331 -20.96 -18.55 2.38
C SER A 331 -20.26 -19.08 1.14
N SER A 332 -19.26 -18.35 0.64
CA SER A 332 -18.37 -18.76 -0.44
C SER A 332 -16.91 -18.66 0.00
N ASN A 333 -16.02 -19.30 -0.75
CA ASN A 333 -14.60 -19.00 -0.67
C ASN A 333 -14.30 -17.58 -1.20
N LEU A 334 -13.04 -17.14 -1.07
CA LEU A 334 -12.59 -15.80 -1.47
C LEU A 334 -12.71 -15.50 -2.98
N THR A 335 -12.94 -16.52 -3.80
CA THR A 335 -13.13 -16.40 -5.27
C THR A 335 -14.59 -16.61 -5.69
N GLY A 336 -15.53 -16.71 -4.74
CA GLY A 336 -16.96 -16.87 -5.04
C GLY A 336 -17.39 -18.30 -5.40
N GLY A 337 -16.44 -19.25 -5.40
CA GLY A 337 -16.71 -20.67 -5.55
C GLY A 337 -17.30 -21.29 -4.27
N ASP A 338 -17.54 -22.61 -4.32
CA ASP A 338 -17.99 -23.46 -3.19
C ASP A 338 -19.20 -22.97 -2.38
N ASN A 339 -20.05 -22.15 -3.00
CA ASN A 339 -21.15 -21.46 -2.33
C ASN A 339 -22.13 -22.43 -1.61
N LYS A 340 -22.39 -22.15 -0.33
CA LYS A 340 -23.26 -22.95 0.55
C LYS A 340 -24.25 -22.05 1.28
N THR A 341 -25.47 -22.55 1.48
CA THR A 341 -26.40 -21.95 2.44
C THR A 341 -25.96 -22.31 3.86
N VAL A 342 -25.59 -21.30 4.65
CA VAL A 342 -25.26 -21.43 6.06
C VAL A 342 -26.53 -21.49 6.90
N LYS A 343 -27.49 -20.60 6.60
CA LYS A 343 -28.76 -20.54 7.32
C LYS A 343 -29.91 -20.10 6.42
N SER A 344 -30.99 -20.87 6.44
CA SER A 344 -32.28 -20.51 5.82
C SER A 344 -33.10 -19.61 6.75
N ASP A 345 -34.07 -18.89 6.18
CA ASP A 345 -34.94 -17.96 6.89
C ASP A 345 -34.16 -16.90 7.70
N PHE A 346 -33.06 -16.45 7.11
CA PHE A 346 -32.17 -15.45 7.68
C PHE A 346 -32.44 -14.08 7.08
N SER A 347 -33.01 -13.18 7.87
CA SER A 347 -33.27 -11.77 7.51
C SER A 347 -32.35 -10.80 8.28
N GLY A 348 -31.12 -11.24 8.58
CA GLY A 348 -30.10 -10.38 9.17
C GLY A 348 -29.61 -9.33 8.18
N SER A 349 -29.12 -8.23 8.73
CA SER A 349 -28.52 -7.11 8.00
C SER A 349 -27.34 -6.58 8.81
N ASN A 350 -26.54 -5.69 8.21
CA ASN A 350 -25.37 -5.11 8.88
C ASN A 350 -24.40 -6.18 9.41
N LEU A 351 -24.03 -7.13 8.54
CA LEU A 351 -23.16 -8.23 8.94
C LEU A 351 -21.77 -7.71 9.37
N VAL A 352 -21.25 -8.28 10.45
CA VAL A 352 -19.90 -8.05 10.94
C VAL A 352 -19.29 -9.36 11.39
N GLY A 353 -18.25 -9.80 10.69
CA GLY A 353 -17.50 -11.00 11.00
C GLY A 353 -16.43 -10.78 12.07
N LEU A 354 -16.13 -11.84 12.83
CA LEU A 354 -14.97 -11.93 13.72
C LEU A 354 -14.27 -13.27 13.49
N ASP A 355 -12.99 -13.20 13.13
CA ASP A 355 -12.14 -14.35 12.84
C ASP A 355 -11.91 -15.19 14.13
N ASP A 356 -11.46 -14.55 15.20
CA ASP A 356 -11.07 -15.22 16.47
C ASP A 356 -12.19 -16.06 17.09
N ASN A 357 -13.44 -15.58 17.02
CA ASN A 357 -14.59 -16.25 17.62
C ASN A 357 -15.45 -16.99 16.58
N ASN A 358 -14.98 -17.09 15.33
CA ASN A 358 -15.68 -17.71 14.20
C ASN A 358 -17.19 -17.39 14.17
N SER A 359 -17.52 -16.09 14.23
CA SER A 359 -18.89 -15.61 14.49
C SER A 359 -19.26 -14.43 13.62
N ILE A 360 -20.56 -14.26 13.39
CA ILE A 360 -21.13 -13.10 12.67
C ILE A 360 -22.12 -12.39 13.59
N TYR A 361 -21.90 -11.10 13.82
CA TYR A 361 -22.89 -10.21 14.40
C TYR A 361 -23.77 -9.64 13.31
N TYR A 362 -25.06 -9.53 13.58
CA TYR A 362 -26.02 -8.99 12.64
C TYR A 362 -27.19 -8.32 13.37
N ALA A 363 -27.83 -7.37 12.69
CA ALA A 363 -29.07 -6.75 13.11
C ALA A 363 -30.25 -7.41 12.39
N SER A 364 -31.32 -7.72 13.13
CA SER A 364 -32.57 -8.22 12.57
C SER A 364 -33.76 -7.46 13.15
N TYR A 365 -34.75 -7.22 12.30
CA TYR A 365 -36.02 -6.64 12.73
C TYR A 365 -36.76 -7.61 13.66
N VAL A 366 -37.24 -7.10 14.79
CA VAL A 366 -38.07 -7.86 15.73
C VAL A 366 -39.32 -7.03 16.04
N TRP A 367 -40.50 -7.65 15.93
CA TRP A 367 -41.73 -7.03 16.41
C TRP A 367 -41.99 -7.47 17.86
N LEU A 368 -41.72 -6.58 18.81
CA LEU A 368 -42.09 -6.80 20.21
C LEU A 368 -43.46 -6.17 20.47
N TYR A 369 -44.51 -6.95 20.68
CA TYR A 369 -45.79 -6.42 21.16
C TYR A 369 -45.72 -6.16 22.68
N PRO A 370 -46.22 -5.03 23.22
CA PRO A 370 -46.94 -3.91 22.59
C PRO A 370 -46.03 -2.68 22.34
N ALA A 371 -44.88 -2.83 21.67
CA ALA A 371 -43.98 -1.71 21.41
C ALA A 371 -44.56 -0.77 20.34
N PRO A 372 -44.59 0.56 20.59
CA PRO A 372 -45.14 1.54 19.65
C PRO A 372 -44.21 1.90 18.48
N GLN A 373 -43.02 1.29 18.39
CA GLN A 373 -41.98 1.61 17.39
C GLN A 373 -41.25 0.32 16.97
N PRO A 374 -40.69 0.26 15.75
CA PRO A 374 -39.89 -0.88 15.30
C PRO A 374 -38.71 -1.12 16.23
N THR A 375 -38.53 -2.37 16.64
CA THR A 375 -37.40 -2.81 17.46
C THR A 375 -36.45 -3.63 16.62
N TYR A 376 -35.16 -3.39 16.77
CA TYR A 376 -34.12 -4.23 16.19
C TYR A 376 -33.43 -5.01 17.29
N SER A 377 -33.04 -6.23 16.97
CA SER A 377 -32.19 -7.04 17.82
C SER A 377 -30.84 -7.21 17.14
N VAL A 378 -29.78 -7.05 17.91
CA VAL A 378 -28.43 -7.45 17.52
C VAL A 378 -28.20 -8.85 18.08
N SER A 379 -27.80 -9.77 17.21
CA SER A 379 -27.54 -11.16 17.57
C SER A 379 -26.17 -11.59 17.05
N LYS A 380 -25.57 -12.56 17.73
CA LYS A 380 -24.34 -13.26 17.35
C LYS A 380 -24.73 -14.64 16.82
N LEU A 381 -24.33 -14.95 15.58
CA LEU A 381 -24.38 -16.29 15.00
C LEU A 381 -23.01 -16.94 15.16
N SER A 382 -22.95 -18.07 15.85
CA SER A 382 -21.78 -18.95 15.85
C SER A 382 -21.73 -19.74 14.54
N LEU A 383 -20.60 -19.71 13.84
CA LEU A 383 -20.43 -20.49 12.60
C LEU A 383 -20.00 -21.93 12.85
N ALA A 384 -19.67 -22.29 14.09
CA ALA A 384 -19.28 -23.65 14.47
C ALA A 384 -20.50 -24.59 14.56
N ASP A 385 -21.61 -24.09 15.12
CA ASP A 385 -22.80 -24.88 15.45
C ASP A 385 -24.13 -24.23 15.02
N ASN A 386 -24.07 -23.07 14.35
CA ASN A 386 -25.23 -22.26 13.94
C ASN A 386 -26.12 -21.79 15.09
N SER A 387 -25.62 -21.81 16.33
CA SER A 387 -26.32 -21.26 17.49
C SER A 387 -26.41 -19.73 17.39
N ILE A 388 -27.51 -19.17 17.89
CA ILE A 388 -27.76 -17.73 17.88
C ILE A 388 -27.90 -17.26 19.32
N GLU A 389 -27.07 -16.31 19.69
CA GLU A 389 -27.11 -15.61 20.97
C GLU A 389 -27.62 -14.19 20.75
N LYS A 390 -28.65 -13.78 21.49
CA LYS A 390 -29.14 -12.41 21.45
C LYS A 390 -28.22 -11.52 22.28
N VAL A 391 -27.68 -10.47 21.66
CA VAL A 391 -26.76 -9.52 22.30
C VAL A 391 -27.52 -8.38 22.97
N ALA A 392 -28.39 -7.69 22.22
CA ALA A 392 -29.15 -6.55 22.74
C ALA A 392 -30.33 -6.18 21.84
N ASP A 393 -31.38 -5.61 22.45
CA ASP A 393 -32.52 -5.03 21.75
C ASP A 393 -32.43 -3.49 21.75
N PHE A 394 -32.88 -2.89 20.65
CA PHE A 394 -32.82 -1.46 20.40
C PHE A 394 -34.19 -0.93 19.97
N LYS A 395 -34.57 0.23 20.52
CA LYS A 395 -35.69 1.02 20.03
C LYS A 395 -35.17 1.92 18.90
N GLY A 396 -35.76 1.80 17.72
CA GLY A 396 -35.33 2.55 16.55
C GLY A 396 -34.39 1.79 15.60
N ASN A 397 -33.94 2.45 14.53
CA ASN A 397 -33.29 1.79 13.41
C ASN A 397 -31.79 1.65 13.65
N ILE A 398 -31.25 0.46 13.42
CA ILE A 398 -29.80 0.24 13.41
C ILE A 398 -29.24 0.63 12.04
N SER A 399 -28.34 1.60 12.03
CA SER A 399 -27.72 2.12 10.79
C SER A 399 -26.42 1.42 10.45
N SER A 400 -25.64 0.98 11.46
CA SER A 400 -24.39 0.25 11.23
C SER A 400 -23.97 -0.57 12.45
N LEU A 401 -23.31 -1.68 12.19
CA LEU A 401 -22.58 -2.51 13.14
C LEU A 401 -21.12 -2.56 12.72
N TYR A 402 -20.19 -2.52 13.68
CA TYR A 402 -18.77 -2.71 13.40
C TYR A 402 -17.88 -3.00 14.60
N ILE A 403 -16.67 -3.51 14.35
CA ILE A 403 -15.67 -3.77 15.39
C ILE A 403 -14.61 -2.68 15.39
N LYS A 404 -14.38 -2.10 16.57
CA LYS A 404 -13.26 -1.18 16.81
C LYS A 404 -12.78 -1.35 18.25
N ASP A 405 -11.47 -1.43 18.44
CA ASP A 405 -10.83 -1.57 19.76
C ASP A 405 -11.40 -2.74 20.58
N ASN A 406 -11.64 -3.90 19.95
CA ASN A 406 -12.27 -5.09 20.54
C ASN A 406 -13.70 -4.89 21.05
N ASN A 407 -14.38 -3.86 20.56
CA ASN A 407 -15.77 -3.60 20.89
C ASN A 407 -16.66 -3.70 19.65
N LEU A 408 -17.82 -4.32 19.83
CA LEU A 408 -18.93 -4.18 18.91
C LEU A 408 -19.58 -2.81 19.12
N ASN A 409 -19.49 -1.96 18.12
CA ASN A 409 -20.11 -0.65 18.06
C ASN A 409 -21.40 -0.73 17.25
N ILE A 410 -22.48 -0.22 17.83
CA ILE A 410 -23.83 -0.30 17.30
C ILE A 410 -24.33 1.12 17.15
N LYS A 411 -24.36 1.62 15.90
CA LYS A 411 -24.95 2.92 15.56
C LYS A 411 -26.44 2.74 15.30
N TYR A 412 -27.27 3.52 15.99
CA TYR A 412 -28.71 3.44 15.88
C TYR A 412 -29.37 4.81 16.10
N SER A 413 -30.54 5.02 15.52
CA SER A 413 -31.33 6.24 15.70
C SER A 413 -32.60 5.93 16.48
N ASP A 414 -32.81 6.65 17.58
CA ASP A 414 -33.97 6.52 18.47
C ASP A 414 -34.65 7.88 18.58
N ASN A 415 -35.89 7.99 18.08
CA ASN A 415 -36.63 9.25 17.95
C ASN A 415 -35.83 10.35 17.20
N ASN A 416 -35.19 9.98 16.08
CA ASN A 416 -34.34 10.86 15.26
C ASN A 416 -33.10 11.42 15.97
N VAL A 417 -32.69 10.79 17.07
CA VAL A 417 -31.42 11.09 17.75
C VAL A 417 -30.46 9.94 17.50
N ASP A 418 -29.34 10.24 16.85
CA ASP A 418 -28.27 9.27 16.61
C ASP A 418 -27.54 8.94 17.92
N LYS A 419 -27.34 7.65 18.15
CA LYS A 419 -26.71 7.10 19.34
C LYS A 419 -25.74 5.98 18.93
N THR A 420 -24.73 5.78 19.77
CA THR A 420 -23.81 4.64 19.66
C THR A 420 -23.86 3.85 20.97
N LYS A 421 -24.02 2.53 20.87
CA LYS A 421 -23.80 1.61 21.99
C LYS A 421 -22.57 0.77 21.70
N THR A 422 -21.70 0.66 22.68
CA THR A 422 -20.46 -0.12 22.60
C THR A 422 -20.57 -1.30 23.54
N ILE A 423 -20.26 -2.49 23.04
CA ILE A 423 -20.30 -3.75 23.79
C ILE A 423 -18.94 -4.42 23.66
N ALA A 424 -18.27 -4.65 24.78
CA ALA A 424 -17.01 -5.37 24.82
C ALA A 424 -17.19 -6.80 24.31
N ILE A 425 -16.31 -7.23 23.41
CA ILE A 425 -16.27 -8.61 22.94
C ILE A 425 -15.20 -9.34 23.76
N ALA A 426 -15.57 -10.47 24.35
CA ALA A 426 -14.60 -11.33 25.01
C ALA A 426 -13.59 -11.83 23.97
N LYS A 427 -12.30 -11.59 24.22
CA LYS A 427 -11.22 -12.28 23.52
C LYS A 427 -11.29 -13.75 23.89
N GLU A 428 -11.36 -14.63 22.90
CA GLU A 428 -10.50 -15.81 23.00
C GLU A 428 -9.08 -15.28 22.78
N GLU A 429 -8.15 -15.60 23.69
CA GLU A 429 -6.75 -15.19 23.57
C GLU A 429 -6.28 -15.53 22.15
N PRO A 430 -5.81 -14.56 21.36
CA PRO A 430 -5.31 -14.86 20.04
C PRO A 430 -4.19 -15.88 20.23
N THR A 431 -4.34 -17.05 19.62
CA THR A 431 -3.19 -17.93 19.44
C THR A 431 -2.26 -17.20 18.49
N VAL A 432 -1.38 -16.35 19.03
CA VAL A 432 -0.18 -15.91 18.34
C VAL A 432 0.46 -17.21 17.89
N LYS A 433 0.46 -17.48 16.59
CA LYS A 433 1.30 -18.54 16.02
C LYS A 433 2.71 -18.12 16.36
N LYS A 434 3.23 -18.61 17.48
CA LYS A 434 4.61 -18.41 17.89
C LYS A 434 5.45 -18.92 16.72
N ASP A 435 6.29 -18.06 16.14
CA ASP A 435 7.24 -18.50 15.12
C ASP A 435 8.06 -19.62 15.77
N PRO A 436 8.04 -20.86 15.26
CA PRO A 436 8.79 -21.95 15.87
C PRO A 436 10.29 -21.64 15.98
N LYS A 437 10.80 -20.71 15.16
CA LYS A 437 12.19 -20.27 15.17
C LYS A 437 12.49 -19.24 16.28
N ASP A 438 11.47 -18.51 16.74
CA ASP A 438 11.56 -17.62 17.91
C ASP A 438 11.47 -18.48 19.17
N VAL A 439 12.54 -19.22 19.45
CA VAL A 439 12.56 -20.15 20.59
C VAL A 439 12.49 -19.39 21.91
N ASN A 440 12.99 -18.15 21.94
CA ASN A 440 13.09 -17.32 23.12
C ASN A 440 11.76 -16.59 23.48
N GLY A 441 10.89 -16.38 22.48
CA GLY A 441 9.56 -15.80 22.63
C GLY A 441 9.51 -14.28 22.73
N ASP A 442 10.54 -13.56 22.28
CA ASP A 442 10.58 -12.10 22.26
C ASP A 442 9.96 -11.48 21.01
N GLY A 443 9.53 -12.32 20.05
CA GLY A 443 8.89 -11.91 18.81
C GLY A 443 9.87 -11.57 17.68
N VAL A 444 11.18 -11.80 17.85
CA VAL A 444 12.22 -11.53 16.85
C VAL A 444 13.09 -12.76 16.67
N VAL A 445 13.19 -13.30 15.44
CA VAL A 445 14.13 -14.38 15.15
C VAL A 445 15.52 -13.78 14.92
N ASP A 446 16.42 -13.92 15.89
CA ASP A 446 17.77 -13.36 15.80
C ASP A 446 18.87 -14.30 16.33
N ILE A 447 20.08 -13.75 16.52
CA ILE A 447 21.24 -14.50 17.00
C ILE A 447 21.06 -15.05 18.43
N LEU A 448 20.15 -14.49 19.22
CA LEU A 448 19.83 -14.95 20.56
C LEU A 448 19.05 -16.27 20.51
N ASP A 449 18.14 -16.46 19.56
CA ASP A 449 17.46 -17.74 19.35
C ASP A 449 18.44 -18.85 18.96
N LEU A 450 19.35 -18.54 18.04
CA LEU A 450 20.39 -19.47 17.61
C LEU A 450 21.32 -19.84 18.79
N SER A 451 21.69 -18.85 19.59
CA SER A 451 22.47 -19.05 20.82
C SER A 451 21.75 -19.99 21.78
N LEU A 452 20.44 -19.81 21.94
CA LEU A 452 19.59 -20.62 22.80
C LEU A 452 19.50 -22.09 22.35
N ILE A 453 19.33 -22.36 21.06
CA ILE A 453 19.40 -23.74 20.51
C ILE A 453 20.78 -24.36 20.77
N SER A 454 21.86 -23.58 20.66
CA SER A 454 23.21 -24.08 20.91
C SER A 454 23.45 -24.55 22.35
N THR A 455 22.71 -24.02 23.33
CA THR A 455 22.84 -24.44 24.73
C THR A 455 22.37 -25.88 24.99
N LEU A 456 21.49 -26.40 24.12
CA LEU A 456 20.94 -27.75 24.19
C LEU A 456 21.41 -28.64 23.04
N TYR A 457 22.53 -28.28 22.38
CA TYR A 457 23.09 -29.06 21.29
C TYR A 457 23.45 -30.49 21.72
N ASN A 458 23.19 -31.45 20.83
CA ASN A 458 23.45 -32.87 20.98
C ASN A 458 22.64 -33.51 22.13
N LYS A 459 21.37 -33.12 22.25
CA LYS A 459 20.41 -33.69 23.21
C LYS A 459 19.32 -34.45 22.50
N SER A 460 18.96 -35.61 23.04
CA SER A 460 17.90 -36.48 22.54
C SER A 460 16.70 -36.45 23.47
N SER A 461 15.54 -36.89 23.00
CA SER A 461 14.34 -37.05 23.85
C SER A 461 14.52 -37.95 25.09
N SER A 462 15.62 -38.71 25.19
CA SER A 462 15.96 -39.52 26.36
C SER A 462 16.74 -38.76 27.45
N ASP A 463 17.24 -37.56 27.14
CA ASP A 463 18.00 -36.72 28.06
C ASP A 463 17.07 -35.93 29.00
N SER A 464 17.44 -35.84 30.28
CA SER A 464 16.62 -35.17 31.31
C SER A 464 16.44 -33.66 31.11
N ASN A 465 17.28 -33.04 30.29
CA ASN A 465 17.24 -31.62 29.94
C ASN A 465 16.84 -31.37 28.48
N PHE A 466 16.28 -32.38 27.79
CA PHE A 466 15.70 -32.20 26.47
C PHE A 466 14.49 -31.27 26.53
N ASN A 467 14.44 -30.31 25.63
CA ASN A 467 13.29 -29.43 25.48
C ASN A 467 12.79 -29.48 24.04
N LYS A 468 11.57 -30.02 23.87
CA LYS A 468 10.94 -30.20 22.56
C LYS A 468 10.76 -28.89 21.78
N SER A 469 10.72 -27.72 22.44
CA SER A 469 10.61 -26.44 21.72
C SER A 469 11.86 -26.05 20.92
N PHE A 470 12.97 -26.78 21.10
CA PHE A 470 14.25 -26.55 20.42
C PHE A 470 14.54 -27.59 19.32
N ASP A 471 13.68 -28.61 19.20
CA ASP A 471 13.67 -29.62 18.15
C ASP A 471 12.73 -29.14 17.04
N LEU A 472 13.27 -28.28 16.16
CA LEU A 472 12.52 -27.57 15.13
C LEU A 472 12.18 -28.48 13.94
N ASN A 473 12.94 -29.55 13.74
CA ASN A 473 12.69 -30.52 12.67
C ASN A 473 11.85 -31.74 13.14
N SER A 474 11.59 -31.86 14.44
CA SER A 474 10.82 -32.92 15.10
C SER A 474 11.41 -34.34 14.96
N ASP A 475 12.74 -34.46 14.89
CA ASP A 475 13.43 -35.75 14.81
C ASP A 475 13.77 -36.36 16.19
N ASN A 476 13.43 -35.66 17.28
CA ASN A 476 13.72 -35.99 18.68
C ASN A 476 15.20 -35.87 19.07
N PHE A 477 15.98 -35.15 18.28
CA PHE A 477 17.33 -34.68 18.58
C PHE A 477 17.37 -33.16 18.42
N ILE A 478 18.20 -32.50 19.24
CA ILE A 478 18.53 -31.09 19.09
C ILE A 478 19.94 -31.04 18.51
N ASP A 479 20.07 -30.74 17.23
CA ASP A 479 21.35 -30.74 16.53
C ASP A 479 21.49 -29.58 15.54
N VAL A 480 22.42 -29.70 14.59
CA VAL A 480 22.70 -28.65 13.60
C VAL A 480 21.50 -28.41 12.66
N LEU A 481 20.65 -29.41 12.45
CA LEU A 481 19.49 -29.32 11.57
C LEU A 481 18.41 -28.40 12.17
N ASP A 482 18.31 -28.30 13.49
CA ASP A 482 17.43 -27.34 14.17
C ASP A 482 17.95 -25.90 14.13
N MET A 483 19.27 -25.74 13.97
CA MET A 483 19.89 -24.42 13.82
C MET A 483 19.74 -23.84 12.41
N VAL A 484 19.64 -24.69 11.39
CA VAL A 484 19.59 -24.26 9.98
C VAL A 484 18.41 -23.30 9.71
N PRO A 485 17.16 -23.56 10.10
CA PRO A 485 16.02 -22.67 9.87
C PRO A 485 16.18 -21.29 10.52
N VAL A 486 16.75 -21.25 11.73
CA VAL A 486 17.02 -20.00 12.46
C VAL A 486 18.13 -19.22 11.75
N SER A 487 19.24 -19.87 11.43
CA SER A 487 20.39 -19.24 10.74
C SER A 487 20.05 -18.63 9.37
N LYS A 488 19.04 -19.17 8.67
CA LYS A 488 18.55 -18.63 7.39
C LYS A 488 17.67 -17.39 7.55
N SER A 489 17.17 -17.15 8.76
CA SER A 489 16.28 -16.05 9.10
C SER A 489 17.02 -14.85 9.70
N ILE A 490 18.31 -14.99 10.02
CA ILE A 490 19.21 -13.96 10.58
C ILE A 490 19.91 -13.17 9.47
#